data_AF-A0A2N0A3M4-F1
#
_entry.id   AF-A0A2N0A3M4-F1
#
_cell.length_a   1.000
_cell.length_b   1.000
_cell.length_c   1.000
_cell.angle_alpha   90.00
_cell.angle_beta   90.00
_cell.angle_gamma   90.00
#
_symmetry.space_group_name_H-M   'P 1'
#
loop_
_entity.id
_entity.type
_entity.pdbx_description
1 polymer ?
#
loop_
_entity_poly.entity_id
_entity_poly.type
_entity_poly.pdbx_seq_one_letter_code
_entity_poly.pdbx_strand_id
1 'polypeptide(L)'
;MRVRFVIIFYLCFFFSLFAENESGEWKEYGLKEVLGRLKFYAFAKIAQSVRTGASFDQELYVKETPCDQNFPRLEGNFQCALLRVSTLEDTLTDGSEPKTPSIASATNGLTPSKTIPPIPVKAKWYEGRTLAGKGVLSLPGKEGQSDLKLFYHTDGRLSHYSYEDKIVVFDWKGQELSTILIVKVDPILRPLGGKEYFFP
;
A
#
# COMPACT_ATOMS: atom_id res chain seq x y z
N MET A 1 21.00 -27.26 53.09
CA MET A 1 20.05 -26.27 52.53
C MET A 1 20.80 -25.25 51.66
N ARG A 2 21.25 -25.61 50.44
CA ARG A 2 21.86 -24.63 49.49
C ARG A 2 21.55 -24.93 48.01
N VAL A 3 21.11 -26.15 47.69
CA VAL A 3 20.90 -26.60 46.30
C VAL A 3 19.51 -26.22 45.75
N ARG A 4 18.51 -25.99 46.61
CA ARG A 4 17.13 -25.69 46.18
C ARG A 4 16.91 -24.27 45.64
N PHE A 5 17.79 -23.32 45.94
CA PHE A 5 17.68 -21.94 45.47
C PHE A 5 18.28 -21.70 44.08
N VAL A 6 19.15 -22.60 43.60
CA VAL A 6 19.80 -22.46 42.28
C VAL A 6 18.84 -22.82 41.13
N ILE A 7 17.91 -23.74 41.37
CA ILE A 7 16.96 -24.20 40.34
C ILE A 7 15.90 -23.13 40.02
N ILE A 8 15.48 -22.35 41.02
CA ILE A 8 14.50 -21.26 40.82
C ILE A 8 15.12 -20.11 40.02
N PHE A 9 16.40 -19.79 40.26
CA PHE A 9 17.10 -18.74 39.52
C PHE A 9 17.35 -19.12 38.05
N TYR A 10 17.59 -20.41 37.76
CA TYR A 10 17.69 -20.91 36.39
C TYR A 10 16.35 -20.91 35.65
N LEU A 11 15.24 -21.23 36.34
CA LEU A 11 13.89 -21.20 35.77
C LEU A 11 13.41 -19.78 35.43
N CYS A 12 13.82 -18.76 36.18
CA CYS A 12 13.50 -17.36 35.87
C CYS A 12 14.30 -16.80 34.68
N PHE A 13 15.44 -17.40 34.31
CA PHE A 13 16.27 -16.92 33.20
C PHE A 13 15.82 -17.44 31.82
N PHE A 14 15.01 -18.52 31.79
CA PHE A 14 14.46 -19.05 30.55
C PHE A 14 13.22 -18.31 30.02
N PHE A 15 12.58 -17.45 30.83
CA PHE A 15 11.34 -16.76 30.43
C PHE A 15 11.54 -15.34 29.87
N SER A 16 12.78 -14.83 29.83
CA SER A 16 13.05 -13.44 29.39
C SER A 16 13.58 -13.32 27.96
N LEU A 17 13.63 -14.42 27.20
CA LEU A 17 13.98 -14.42 25.78
C LEU A 17 12.74 -14.71 24.92
N PHE A 18 11.66 -13.96 25.13
CA PHE A 18 10.77 -13.69 24.01
C PHE A 18 11.48 -12.63 23.17
N ALA A 19 12.23 -13.10 22.17
CA ALA A 19 12.63 -12.28 21.05
C ALA A 19 11.35 -11.64 20.50
N GLU A 20 11.24 -10.32 20.65
CA GLU A 20 10.25 -9.51 19.97
C GLU A 20 10.42 -9.81 18.49
N ASN A 21 9.43 -10.47 17.91
CA ASN A 21 9.47 -10.88 16.52
C ASN A 21 9.50 -9.57 15.71
N GLU A 22 10.61 -9.22 15.06
CA GLU A 22 10.77 -8.00 14.23
C GLU A 22 9.87 -8.00 12.97
N SER A 23 8.88 -8.87 12.92
CA SER A 23 7.89 -8.96 11.87
C SER A 23 6.64 -8.18 12.28
N GLY A 24 6.23 -7.20 11.46
CA GLY A 24 4.98 -6.49 11.71
C GLY A 24 3.77 -7.43 11.77
N GLU A 25 2.75 -7.02 12.52
CA GLU A 25 1.60 -7.88 12.86
C GLU A 25 0.31 -7.34 12.25
N TRP A 26 -0.50 -8.24 11.69
CA TRP A 26 -1.88 -7.94 11.31
C TRP A 26 -2.81 -8.22 12.49
N LYS A 27 -3.53 -7.18 12.91
CA LYS A 27 -4.62 -7.30 13.87
C LYS A 27 -5.96 -7.27 13.16
N GLU A 28 -6.74 -8.32 13.33
CA GLU A 28 -8.10 -8.38 12.78
C GLU A 28 -9.10 -7.68 13.70
N TYR A 29 -10.12 -7.06 13.09
CA TYR A 29 -11.18 -6.36 13.79
C TYR A 29 -12.56 -6.79 13.30
N GLY A 30 -13.42 -7.11 14.26
CA GLY A 30 -14.85 -7.21 14.01
C GLY A 30 -15.47 -5.84 13.69
N LEU A 31 -16.73 -5.83 13.23
CA LEU A 31 -17.44 -4.61 12.87
C LEU A 31 -17.42 -3.54 13.98
N LYS A 32 -17.68 -3.94 15.23
CA LYS A 32 -17.73 -2.99 16.36
C LYS A 32 -16.37 -2.34 16.63
N GLU A 33 -15.29 -3.11 16.54
CA GLU A 33 -13.93 -2.65 16.79
C GLU A 33 -13.43 -1.75 15.67
N VAL A 34 -13.65 -2.15 14.41
CA VAL A 34 -13.25 -1.33 13.26
C VAL A 34 -13.99 0.00 13.29
N LEU A 35 -15.29 0.05 13.62
CA LEU A 35 -16.02 1.32 13.76
C LEU A 35 -15.41 2.26 14.80
N GLY A 36 -14.80 1.71 15.86
CA GLY A 36 -14.02 2.48 16.83
C GLY A 36 -12.75 3.06 16.19
N ARG A 37 -11.99 2.22 15.48
CA ARG A 37 -10.76 2.63 14.78
C ARG A 37 -11.02 3.70 13.72
N LEU A 38 -12.08 3.55 12.93
CA LEU A 38 -12.42 4.43 11.80
C LEU A 38 -12.67 5.90 12.19
N LYS A 39 -12.99 6.16 13.46
CA LYS A 39 -13.10 7.53 13.99
C LYS A 39 -11.77 8.28 13.94
N PHE A 40 -10.65 7.58 14.16
CA PHE A 40 -9.31 8.18 14.13
C PHE A 40 -8.84 8.51 12.71
N TYR A 41 -9.35 7.78 11.72
CA TYR A 41 -8.97 7.94 10.30
C TYR A 41 -9.86 8.92 9.53
N ALA A 42 -10.80 9.59 10.21
CA ALA A 42 -11.82 10.42 9.56
C ALA A 42 -12.53 9.69 8.40
N PHE A 43 -12.84 8.40 8.58
CA PHE A 43 -13.23 7.50 7.49
C PHE A 43 -14.46 7.97 6.69
N ALA A 44 -15.36 8.74 7.30
CA ALA A 44 -16.48 9.34 6.57
C ALA A 44 -16.02 10.22 5.39
N LYS A 45 -14.92 10.98 5.56
CA LYS A 45 -14.32 11.78 4.49
C LYS A 45 -13.68 10.89 3.41
N ILE A 46 -13.01 9.83 3.83
CA ILE A 46 -12.40 8.82 2.94
C ILE A 46 -13.46 8.13 2.08
N ALA A 47 -14.53 7.62 2.70
CA ALA A 47 -15.63 7.00 1.95
C ALA A 47 -16.30 8.00 0.99
N GLN A 48 -16.38 9.28 1.39
CA GLN A 48 -16.93 10.32 0.53
C GLN A 48 -16.02 10.67 -0.65
N SER A 49 -14.69 10.70 -0.49
CA SER A 49 -13.77 10.89 -1.62
C SER A 49 -13.86 9.74 -2.62
N VAL A 50 -13.94 8.50 -2.14
CA VAL A 50 -14.16 7.32 -2.99
C VAL A 50 -15.49 7.41 -3.75
N ARG A 51 -16.57 7.79 -3.06
CA ARG A 51 -17.91 7.92 -3.67
C ARG A 51 -17.99 9.03 -4.72
N THR A 52 -17.34 10.16 -4.45
CA THR A 52 -17.33 11.32 -5.37
C THR A 52 -16.56 11.00 -6.64
N GLY A 53 -15.51 10.18 -6.53
CA GLY A 53 -14.63 9.85 -7.65
C GLY A 53 -13.80 11.05 -8.10
N ALA A 54 -13.24 10.93 -9.30
CA ALA A 54 -12.46 11.98 -9.94
C ALA A 54 -12.69 11.95 -11.45
N SER A 55 -12.65 13.13 -12.08
CA SER A 55 -12.63 13.26 -13.53
C SER A 55 -11.18 13.31 -14.00
N PHE A 56 -10.72 12.28 -14.69
CA PHE A 56 -9.34 12.22 -15.14
C PHE A 56 -9.14 13.01 -16.42
N ASP A 57 -8.21 13.95 -16.39
CA ASP A 57 -7.85 14.84 -17.49
C ASP A 57 -6.44 14.58 -18.03
N GLN A 58 -5.61 13.82 -17.29
CA GLN A 58 -4.21 13.57 -17.62
C GLN A 58 -3.89 12.06 -17.64
N GLU A 59 -3.00 11.67 -18.55
CA GLU A 59 -2.42 10.33 -18.59
C GLU A 59 -0.96 10.39 -18.16
N LEU A 60 -0.52 9.44 -17.35
CA LEU A 60 0.86 9.34 -16.89
C LEU A 60 1.35 7.90 -16.92
N TYR A 61 2.66 7.69 -17.08
CA TYR A 61 3.25 6.35 -17.10
C TYR A 61 3.94 6.09 -15.75
N VAL A 62 3.52 5.04 -15.05
CA VAL A 62 4.10 4.63 -13.78
C VAL A 62 4.99 3.42 -13.99
N LYS A 63 6.26 3.50 -13.57
CA LYS A 63 7.16 2.35 -13.57
C LYS A 63 6.82 1.42 -12.42
N GLU A 64 6.65 0.13 -12.72
CA GLU A 64 6.37 -0.84 -11.67
C GLU A 64 7.58 -1.02 -10.74
N THR A 65 7.43 -0.73 -9.45
CA THR A 65 8.51 -0.89 -8.46
C THR A 65 8.03 -1.75 -7.30
N PRO A 66 8.66 -2.91 -7.05
CA PRO A 66 8.26 -3.79 -5.96
C PRO A 66 8.49 -3.11 -4.61
N CYS A 67 7.69 -3.52 -3.62
CA CYS A 67 7.92 -3.15 -2.24
C CYS A 67 9.08 -3.92 -1.61
N ASP A 68 9.64 -3.38 -0.54
CA ASP A 68 10.61 -4.08 0.30
C ASP A 68 10.00 -5.36 0.91
N GLN A 69 10.86 -6.32 1.26
CA GLN A 69 10.44 -7.63 1.77
C GLN A 69 9.60 -7.56 3.05
N ASN A 70 9.79 -6.51 3.86
CA ASN A 70 9.08 -6.30 5.13
C ASN A 70 7.75 -5.54 4.96
N PHE A 71 7.43 -5.10 3.74
CA PHE A 71 6.17 -4.42 3.47
C PHE A 71 5.06 -5.45 3.27
N PRO A 72 3.90 -5.30 3.93
CA PRO A 72 2.85 -6.29 3.82
C PRO A 72 2.27 -6.32 2.40
N ARG A 73 1.92 -7.50 1.92
CA ARG A 73 1.22 -7.64 0.64
C ARG A 73 -0.18 -7.01 0.76
N LEU A 74 -0.46 -6.04 -0.10
CA LEU A 74 -1.75 -5.37 -0.16
C LEU A 74 -2.58 -5.80 -1.39
N GLU A 75 -3.84 -5.39 -1.37
CA GLU A 75 -4.86 -5.72 -2.37
C GLU A 75 -4.61 -4.99 -3.69
N GLY A 76 -4.98 -5.61 -4.82
CA GLY A 76 -4.90 -4.97 -6.13
C GLY A 76 -3.49 -4.79 -6.70
N ASN A 77 -2.55 -5.68 -6.35
CA ASN A 77 -1.14 -5.64 -6.79
C ASN A 77 -0.47 -4.28 -6.51
N PHE A 78 -0.71 -3.74 -5.32
CA PHE A 78 -0.14 -2.48 -4.86
C PHE A 78 1.40 -2.48 -4.90
N GLN A 79 1.98 -1.31 -5.16
CA GLN A 79 3.41 -1.10 -5.34
C GLN A 79 3.88 0.11 -4.54
N CYS A 80 5.07 0.04 -3.95
CA CYS A 80 5.52 1.06 -3.00
C CYS A 80 5.91 2.39 -3.64
N ALA A 81 6.23 2.42 -4.94
CA ALA A 81 6.38 3.67 -5.69
C ALA A 81 5.12 4.55 -5.68
N LEU A 82 3.95 3.97 -5.36
CA LEU A 82 2.68 4.68 -5.29
C LEU A 82 2.44 5.39 -3.97
N LEU A 83 3.30 5.20 -2.97
CA LEU A 83 3.16 5.80 -1.64
C LEU A 83 3.34 7.33 -1.64
N ARG A 84 4.00 7.89 -2.66
CA ARG A 84 4.22 9.33 -2.81
C ARG A 84 4.02 9.75 -4.26
N VAL A 85 3.58 10.99 -4.47
CA VAL A 85 3.42 11.55 -5.83
C VAL A 85 4.77 11.91 -6.44
N SER A 86 5.75 12.35 -5.64
CA SER A 86 7.08 12.73 -6.14
C SER A 86 7.80 11.58 -6.87
N THR A 87 7.62 10.34 -6.39
CA THR A 87 8.16 9.14 -7.05
C THR A 87 7.49 8.83 -8.38
N LEU A 88 6.29 9.38 -8.64
CA LEU A 88 5.63 9.31 -9.94
C LEU A 88 6.18 10.40 -10.88
N GLU A 89 6.37 11.61 -10.37
CA GLU A 89 6.89 12.75 -11.13
C GLU A 89 8.32 12.50 -11.65
N ASP A 90 9.18 11.89 -10.83
CA ASP A 90 10.55 11.50 -11.23
C ASP A 90 10.55 10.49 -12.40
N THR A 91 9.50 9.68 -12.55
CA THR A 91 9.34 8.77 -13.68
C THR A 91 8.85 9.44 -14.97
N LEU A 92 8.35 10.68 -14.91
CA LEU A 92 7.92 11.47 -16.06
C LEU A 92 9.06 12.23 -16.72
N THR A 93 10.09 12.62 -15.96
CA THR A 93 11.29 13.29 -16.51
C THR A 93 12.17 12.38 -17.37
N ASP A 94 11.93 11.07 -17.31
CA ASP A 94 12.55 10.05 -18.19
C ASP A 94 11.67 9.73 -19.42
N GLY A 95 10.69 10.61 -19.69
CA GLY A 95 9.55 10.47 -20.59
C GLY A 95 9.89 10.31 -22.06
N SER A 96 10.41 9.15 -22.44
CA SER A 96 10.13 8.59 -23.75
C SER A 96 9.06 7.51 -23.61
N GLU A 97 8.05 7.59 -24.49
CA GLU A 97 7.13 6.47 -24.76
C GLU A 97 7.97 5.18 -24.86
N PRO A 98 7.60 4.09 -24.17
CA PRO A 98 8.39 2.87 -24.21
C PRO A 98 8.49 2.39 -25.67
N LYS A 99 9.67 2.58 -26.28
CA LYS A 99 9.96 2.02 -27.61
C LYS A 99 9.72 0.52 -27.52
N THR A 100 8.75 0.04 -28.28
CA THR A 100 8.46 -1.39 -28.45
C THR A 100 9.78 -2.12 -28.70
N PRO A 101 10.17 -3.13 -27.90
CA PRO A 101 11.36 -3.91 -28.21
C PRO A 101 11.12 -4.64 -29.52
N SER A 102 11.78 -4.18 -30.58
CA SER A 102 11.76 -4.83 -31.89
C SER A 102 12.30 -6.25 -31.73
N ILE A 103 11.43 -7.24 -31.91
CA ILE A 103 11.79 -8.66 -31.93
C ILE A 103 12.55 -8.92 -33.24
N ALA A 104 13.85 -8.64 -33.24
CA ALA A 104 14.75 -9.07 -34.30
C ALA A 104 16.19 -9.13 -33.77
N SER A 105 16.54 -10.26 -33.14
CA SER A 105 17.83 -10.95 -33.28
C SER A 105 17.92 -12.04 -32.21
N ALA A 106 17.37 -13.22 -32.56
CA ALA A 106 17.67 -14.44 -31.85
C ALA A 106 19.00 -14.98 -32.37
N THR A 107 20.10 -14.83 -31.64
CA THR A 107 21.19 -15.82 -31.62
C THR A 107 22.15 -15.61 -30.45
N ASN A 108 22.32 -16.69 -29.68
CA ASN A 108 23.47 -17.07 -28.85
C ASN A 108 23.72 -16.39 -27.49
N GLY A 109 23.72 -17.23 -26.44
CA GLY A 109 24.66 -17.08 -25.31
C GLY A 109 24.01 -17.01 -23.92
N LEU A 110 24.37 -17.97 -23.07
CA LEU A 110 24.00 -18.16 -21.66
C LEU A 110 24.02 -16.89 -20.78
N THR A 111 22.93 -16.64 -20.04
CA THR A 111 22.84 -16.31 -18.58
C THR A 111 21.42 -15.80 -18.23
N PRO A 112 20.65 -16.42 -17.31
CA PRO A 112 19.36 -15.90 -16.88
C PRO A 112 19.56 -14.95 -15.69
N SER A 113 20.11 -13.77 -15.95
CA SER A 113 20.02 -12.64 -15.01
C SER A 113 19.91 -11.36 -15.81
N LYS A 114 18.81 -11.25 -16.55
CA LYS A 114 18.38 -9.99 -17.15
C LYS A 114 17.01 -9.70 -16.56
N THR A 115 17.02 -9.05 -15.40
CA THR A 115 15.84 -8.40 -14.83
C THR A 115 15.17 -7.62 -15.95
N ILE A 116 14.02 -8.11 -16.39
CA ILE A 116 13.22 -7.44 -17.42
C ILE A 116 12.87 -6.07 -16.83
N PRO A 117 13.20 -4.95 -17.51
CA PRO A 117 12.89 -3.63 -16.99
C PRO A 117 11.37 -3.53 -16.78
N PRO A 118 10.91 -2.94 -15.66
CA PRO A 118 9.50 -2.86 -15.36
C PRO A 118 8.78 -2.11 -16.48
N ILE A 119 7.71 -2.71 -16.99
CA ILE A 119 6.93 -2.17 -18.10
C ILE A 119 6.13 -0.98 -17.54
N PRO A 120 6.28 0.24 -18.09
CA PRO A 120 5.51 1.38 -17.63
C PRO A 120 4.02 1.16 -17.86
N VAL A 121 3.20 1.34 -16.82
CA VAL A 121 1.75 1.21 -16.88
C VAL A 121 1.14 2.58 -17.12
N LYS A 122 0.27 2.69 -18.13
CA LYS A 122 -0.50 3.91 -18.38
C LYS A 122 -1.57 4.06 -17.29
N ALA A 123 -1.45 5.13 -16.51
CA ALA A 123 -2.35 5.50 -15.44
C ALA A 123 -3.07 6.81 -15.79
N LYS A 124 -4.19 7.05 -15.11
CA LYS A 124 -4.98 8.29 -15.25
C LYS A 124 -4.81 9.13 -14.01
N TRP A 125 -4.47 10.40 -14.17
CA TRP A 125 -4.25 11.34 -13.10
C TRP A 125 -5.27 12.46 -13.13
N TYR A 126 -5.68 12.87 -11.93
CA TYR A 126 -6.47 14.05 -11.69
C TYR A 126 -5.76 14.90 -10.65
N GLU A 127 -5.40 16.13 -11.04
CA GLU A 127 -4.84 17.12 -10.15
C GLU A 127 -5.91 18.12 -9.72
N GLY A 128 -6.14 18.23 -8.40
CA GLY A 128 -7.15 19.16 -7.89
C GLY A 128 -7.41 19.00 -6.41
N ARG A 129 -8.12 19.98 -5.82
CA ARG A 129 -8.57 19.88 -4.42
C ARG A 129 -9.63 18.78 -4.30
N THR A 130 -9.20 17.58 -3.96
CA THR A 130 -10.10 16.49 -3.58
C THR A 130 -10.45 16.60 -2.10
N LEU A 131 -11.49 15.91 -1.65
CA LEU A 131 -11.80 15.79 -0.21
C LEU A 131 -10.65 15.12 0.58
N ALA A 132 -9.76 14.40 -0.09
CA ALA A 132 -8.60 13.72 0.51
C ALA A 132 -7.30 14.55 0.47
N GLY A 133 -7.13 15.43 -0.53
CA GLY A 133 -5.92 16.23 -0.72
C GLY A 133 -5.59 16.56 -2.18
N LYS A 134 -4.32 16.32 -2.58
CA LYS A 134 -3.64 16.85 -3.79
C LYS A 134 -4.20 16.32 -5.12
N GLY A 135 -4.60 15.06 -5.17
CA GLY A 135 -5.00 14.44 -6.43
C GLY A 135 -5.41 12.97 -6.31
N VAL A 136 -5.88 12.41 -7.42
CA VAL A 136 -6.29 11.00 -7.54
C VAL A 136 -5.58 10.35 -8.72
N LEU A 137 -4.98 9.19 -8.48
CA LEU A 137 -4.42 8.33 -9.51
C LEU A 137 -5.33 7.11 -9.71
N SER A 138 -5.65 6.76 -10.95
CA SER A 138 -6.33 5.51 -11.30
C SER A 138 -5.39 4.64 -12.12
N LEU A 139 -5.01 3.49 -11.56
CA LEU A 139 -4.23 2.48 -12.24
C LEU A 139 -5.18 1.41 -12.78
N PRO A 140 -5.11 1.08 -14.07
CA PRO A 140 -5.96 0.04 -14.64
C PRO A 140 -5.63 -1.33 -14.03
N GLY A 141 -6.66 -2.10 -13.71
CA GLY A 141 -6.51 -3.49 -13.30
C GLY A 141 -5.96 -4.37 -14.43
N LYS A 142 -5.29 -5.48 -14.09
CA LYS A 142 -4.86 -6.48 -15.08
C LYS A 142 -6.03 -7.43 -15.38
N GLU A 143 -6.25 -7.77 -16.64
CA GLU A 143 -7.12 -8.89 -17.07
C GLU A 143 -8.49 -8.97 -16.36
N GLY A 144 -9.31 -7.91 -16.47
CA GLY A 144 -10.67 -7.90 -15.92
C GLY A 144 -10.76 -7.58 -14.42
N GLN A 145 -9.64 -7.31 -13.75
CA GLN A 145 -9.62 -6.73 -12.40
C GLN A 145 -10.10 -5.28 -12.40
N SER A 146 -10.62 -4.84 -11.25
CA SER A 146 -11.02 -3.45 -11.06
C SER A 146 -9.81 -2.52 -11.01
N ASP A 147 -10.01 -1.26 -11.40
CA ASP A 147 -8.99 -0.23 -11.28
C ASP A 147 -8.65 0.06 -9.81
N LEU A 148 -7.35 0.29 -9.55
CA LEU A 148 -6.85 0.75 -8.27
C LEU A 148 -6.92 2.29 -8.25
N LYS A 149 -7.77 2.85 -7.39
CA LYS A 149 -7.94 4.31 -7.27
C LYS A 149 -7.28 4.81 -6.00
N LEU A 150 -6.23 5.61 -6.15
CA LEU A 150 -5.36 6.11 -5.09
C LEU A 150 -5.60 7.60 -4.86
N PHE A 151 -5.73 7.99 -3.59
CA PHE A 151 -6.02 9.35 -3.16
C PHE A 151 -4.86 9.88 -2.34
N TYR A 152 -4.36 11.05 -2.69
CA TYR A 152 -3.17 11.62 -2.06
C TYR A 152 -3.52 12.80 -1.16
N HIS A 153 -2.84 12.88 -0.01
CA HIS A 153 -2.83 14.06 0.84
C HIS A 153 -2.21 15.26 0.13
N THR A 154 -2.39 16.47 0.69
CA THR A 154 -1.88 17.72 0.12
C THR A 154 -0.35 17.75 0.00
N ASP A 155 0.35 17.01 0.87
CA ASP A 155 1.80 16.85 0.85
C ASP A 155 2.29 15.77 -0.14
N GLY A 156 1.38 15.19 -0.93
CA GLY A 156 1.70 14.17 -1.93
C GLY A 156 1.89 12.77 -1.38
N ARG A 157 1.65 12.51 -0.09
CA ARG A 157 1.65 11.14 0.44
C ARG A 157 0.34 10.44 0.18
N LEU A 158 0.38 9.14 -0.01
CA LEU A 158 -0.81 8.33 -0.20
C LEU A 158 -1.66 8.34 1.07
N SER A 159 -2.92 8.77 0.96
CA SER A 159 -3.89 8.74 2.06
C SER A 159 -4.58 7.40 2.13
N HIS A 160 -5.17 6.99 1.01
CA HIS A 160 -5.91 5.75 0.90
C HIS A 160 -6.03 5.34 -0.55
N TYR A 161 -6.37 4.08 -0.79
CA TYR A 161 -6.85 3.63 -2.07
C TYR A 161 -8.11 2.77 -1.92
N SER A 162 -8.90 2.69 -2.98
CA SER A 162 -10.01 1.75 -3.10
C SER A 162 -9.72 0.70 -4.16
N TYR A 163 -9.99 -0.56 -3.84
CA TYR A 163 -9.91 -1.70 -4.75
C TYR A 163 -11.07 -2.66 -4.43
N GLU A 164 -11.95 -2.89 -5.39
CA GLU A 164 -13.14 -3.74 -5.23
C GLU A 164 -13.97 -3.36 -3.98
N ASP A 165 -14.12 -4.27 -3.02
CA ASP A 165 -14.87 -4.10 -1.78
C ASP A 165 -13.98 -3.67 -0.59
N LYS A 166 -12.78 -3.14 -0.87
CA LYS A 166 -11.80 -2.76 0.15
C LYS A 166 -11.34 -1.32 0.00
N ILE A 167 -11.23 -0.64 1.14
CA ILE A 167 -10.55 0.65 1.27
C ILE A 167 -9.34 0.44 2.16
N VAL A 168 -8.16 0.77 1.64
CA VAL A 168 -6.88 0.67 2.36
C VAL A 168 -6.41 2.07 2.71
N VAL A 169 -6.22 2.32 4.01
CA VAL A 169 -5.86 3.62 4.57
C VAL A 169 -4.44 3.55 5.12
N PHE A 170 -3.64 4.57 4.82
CA PHE A 170 -2.25 4.69 5.20
C PHE A 170 -2.13 5.75 6.30
N ASP A 171 -1.68 5.33 7.48
CA ASP A 171 -1.48 6.21 8.62
C ASP A 171 -0.04 6.67 8.70
N TRP A 172 0.17 7.98 8.71
CA TRP A 172 1.51 8.54 8.73
C TRP A 172 1.80 9.29 10.02
N LYS A 173 2.96 9.03 10.61
CA LYS A 173 3.52 9.82 11.72
C LYS A 173 4.75 10.56 11.22
N GLY A 174 4.64 11.87 11.06
CA GLY A 174 5.74 12.65 10.46
C GLY A 174 5.95 12.23 9.01
N GLN A 175 7.11 11.65 8.67
CA GLN A 175 7.42 11.12 7.33
C GLN A 175 7.28 9.59 7.24
N GLU A 176 7.09 8.92 8.37
CA GLU A 176 7.09 7.47 8.49
C GLU A 176 5.67 6.92 8.43
N LEU A 177 5.52 5.79 7.73
CA LEU A 177 4.26 5.06 7.67
C LEU A 177 4.13 4.24 8.96
N SER A 178 3.14 4.57 9.79
CA SER A 178 2.98 3.94 11.10
C SER A 178 2.07 2.72 11.08
N THR A 179 0.94 2.79 10.36
CA THR A 179 -0.02 1.68 10.28
C THR A 179 -0.70 1.65 8.90
N ILE A 180 -1.21 0.49 8.52
CA ILE A 180 -2.07 0.33 7.35
C ILE A 180 -3.38 -0.31 7.78
N LEU A 181 -4.50 0.38 7.60
CA LEU A 181 -5.83 -0.14 7.89
C LEU A 181 -6.53 -0.58 6.61
N ILE A 182 -6.89 -1.86 6.51
CA ILE A 182 -7.74 -2.41 5.45
C ILE A 182 -9.16 -2.53 5.98
N VAL A 183 -10.10 -1.87 5.31
CA VAL A 183 -11.52 -1.89 5.66
C VAL A 183 -12.29 -2.58 4.55
N LYS A 184 -12.99 -3.67 4.89
CA LYS A 184 -13.97 -4.29 4.00
C LYS A 184 -15.25 -3.46 4.03
N VAL A 185 -15.80 -3.13 2.88
CA VAL A 185 -17.00 -2.31 2.74
C VAL A 185 -18.04 -2.97 1.85
N ASP A 186 -19.29 -2.54 1.98
CA ASP A 186 -20.37 -2.91 1.05
C ASP A 186 -20.42 -1.97 -0.18
N PRO A 187 -21.30 -2.21 -1.16
CA PRO A 187 -21.40 -1.37 -2.37
C PRO A 187 -21.74 0.11 -2.12
N ILE A 188 -22.29 0.44 -0.96
CA ILE A 188 -22.56 1.84 -0.57
C ILE A 188 -21.48 2.40 0.37
N LEU A 189 -20.36 1.69 0.51
CA LEU A 189 -19.18 2.03 1.31
C LEU A 189 -19.41 2.00 2.84
N ARG A 190 -20.34 1.19 3.32
CA ARG A 190 -20.47 0.93 4.77
C ARG A 190 -19.44 -0.11 5.21
N PRO A 191 -18.70 0.14 6.31
CA PRO A 191 -17.76 -0.85 6.86
C PRO A 191 -18.46 -2.14 7.28
N LEU A 192 -17.83 -3.27 6.95
CA LEU A 192 -18.25 -4.62 7.34
C LEU A 192 -17.26 -5.28 8.32
N GLY A 193 -16.02 -4.81 8.34
CA GLY A 193 -14.93 -5.34 9.15
C GLY A 193 -13.60 -4.77 8.66
N GLY A 194 -12.50 -5.19 9.27
CA GLY A 194 -11.19 -4.76 8.79
C GLY A 194 -10.05 -5.43 9.50
N LYS A 195 -8.84 -5.07 9.10
CA LYS A 195 -7.60 -5.47 9.76
C LYS A 195 -6.59 -4.34 9.64
N GLU A 196 -5.70 -4.25 10.61
CA GLU A 196 -4.68 -3.20 10.67
C GLU A 196 -3.31 -3.81 10.85
N TYR A 197 -2.38 -3.36 10.02
CA TYR A 197 -0.99 -3.74 10.09
C TYR A 197 -0.22 -2.73 10.92
N PHE A 198 0.55 -3.23 11.87
CA PHE A 198 1.49 -2.44 12.66
C PHE A 198 2.90 -2.78 12.19
N PHE A 199 3.64 -1.76 11.77
CA PHE A 199 5.06 -1.91 11.47
C PHE A 199 5.84 -2.15 12.77
N PRO A 200 6.95 -2.91 12.72
CA PRO A 200 7.82 -3.16 13.87
C PRO A 200 8.45 -1.86 14.40
#